data_AF-A0A1M6N6K9-F1
#
_entry.id   AF-A0A1M6N6K9-F1
#
_cell.length_a   1.000
_cell.length_b   1.000
_cell.length_c   1.000
_cell.angle_alpha   90.00
_cell.angle_beta   90.00
_cell.angle_gamma   90.00
#
_symmetry.space_group_name_H-M   'P 1'
#
loop_
_entity.id
_entity.type
_entity.pdbx_description
1 polymer ?
#
loop_
_entity_poly.entity_id
_entity_poly.type
_entity_poly.pdbx_seq_one_letter_code
_entity_poly.pdbx_strand_id
1 'polypeptide(L)'
;MINFKYALLQLVKKTTTTFFIVLQIALAFFLMFTLIEVKNGTAKTLKDIDRIYEDSNDMFTIFDLNDIRNMNNSDIKEKISKYINEKGYNYITSSKGFLYIDKNSSINNLSEIFLQSMRSNNYYDAGKIELDHNGYKYFKLEVSEGRGLEEKDFLYKENEYVPVLVGKELSKHFKVGDVFQGLNNDKSKKFKVIGVLKENLSVFGATGVYDIVNTNSYFIIPKVGESNLENFDAKIFFGRKASNLKNFKESVEKDFNEMNISTQVNLVDDNLKDIEKGIKTQRRINNITFIVVLLFSSVGFISSLLYSINKRLSEFGVHLMSGGTISDIAKRTFIEVSIQIIISFVVAYIFRTVYVPYKMEISDLYESILYAVIISISISIIPVTKVLRINIDQLLRGRE
;
A
#
# COMPACT_ATOMS: atom_id res chain seq x y z
N MET A 1 -31.26 27.56 8.02
CA MET A 1 -30.59 27.61 9.36
C MET A 1 -31.40 26.95 10.46
N ILE A 2 -32.72 27.18 10.57
CA ILE A 2 -33.54 26.66 11.67
C ILE A 2 -33.53 25.12 11.76
N ASN A 3 -33.74 24.42 10.65
CA ASN A 3 -33.75 22.94 10.62
C ASN A 3 -32.41 22.32 11.04
N PHE A 4 -31.29 22.96 10.71
CA PHE A 4 -29.95 22.50 11.09
C PHE A 4 -29.70 22.63 12.60
N LYS A 5 -30.03 23.80 13.18
CA LYS A 5 -29.95 24.02 14.64
C LYS A 5 -30.78 22.99 15.40
N TYR A 6 -31.98 22.73 14.91
CA TYR A 6 -32.90 21.78 15.50
C TYR A 6 -32.46 20.31 15.37
N ALA A 7 -31.79 19.94 14.28
CA ALA A 7 -31.16 18.63 14.13
C ALA A 7 -30.00 18.46 15.13
N LEU A 8 -29.11 19.44 15.26
CA LEU A 8 -28.02 19.41 16.24
C LEU A 8 -28.52 19.27 17.68
N LEU A 9 -29.52 20.07 18.06
CA LEU A 9 -30.14 19.97 19.40
C LEU A 9 -30.71 18.58 19.69
N GLN A 10 -31.22 17.88 18.67
CA GLN A 10 -31.74 16.52 18.83
C GLN A 10 -30.63 15.50 19.06
N LEU A 11 -29.52 15.62 18.34
CA LEU A 11 -28.36 14.75 18.51
C LEU A 11 -27.77 14.91 19.91
N VAL A 12 -27.62 16.15 20.38
CA VAL A 12 -27.10 16.46 21.72
C VAL A 12 -28.00 15.91 22.82
N LYS A 13 -29.33 15.91 22.64
CA LYS A 13 -30.25 15.29 23.62
C LYS A 13 -30.14 13.75 23.68
N LYS A 14 -29.48 13.12 22.71
CA LYS A 14 -29.35 11.66 22.56
C LYS A 14 -27.88 11.26 22.42
N THR A 15 -27.02 11.80 23.29
CA THR A 15 -25.57 11.61 23.22
C THR A 15 -25.16 10.14 23.15
N THR A 16 -25.69 9.29 24.04
CA THR A 16 -25.31 7.87 24.11
C THR A 16 -25.67 7.12 22.82
N THR A 17 -26.90 7.29 22.33
CA THR A 17 -27.35 6.66 21.09
C THR A 17 -26.58 7.18 19.88
N THR A 18 -26.35 8.49 19.83
CA THR A 18 -25.57 9.14 18.76
C THR A 18 -24.14 8.63 18.75
N PHE A 19 -23.53 8.46 19.92
CA PHE A 19 -22.17 7.92 20.05
C PHE A 19 -22.06 6.51 19.47
N PHE A 20 -22.97 5.60 19.83
CA PHE A 20 -22.94 4.23 19.30
C PHE A 20 -23.19 4.18 17.78
N ILE A 21 -24.10 5.01 17.25
CA ILE A 21 -24.31 5.11 15.80
C ILE A 21 -23.04 5.60 15.10
N VAL A 22 -22.43 6.66 15.64
CA VAL A 22 -21.21 7.24 15.07
C VAL A 22 -20.09 6.20 15.07
N LEU A 23 -19.90 5.48 16.18
CA LEU A 23 -18.88 4.44 16.28
C LEU A 23 -19.12 3.30 15.27
N GLN A 24 -20.36 2.84 15.15
CA GLN A 24 -20.74 1.75 14.25
C GLN A 24 -20.52 2.12 12.77
N ILE A 25 -20.95 3.32 12.36
CA ILE A 25 -20.76 3.82 10.99
C ILE A 25 -19.31 4.19 10.72
N ALA A 26 -18.56 4.70 11.71
CA ALA A 26 -17.14 4.96 11.57
C ALA A 26 -16.36 3.67 11.26
N LEU A 27 -16.74 2.54 11.86
CA LEU A 27 -16.13 1.24 11.55
C LEU A 27 -16.41 0.80 10.11
N ALA A 28 -17.61 1.04 9.59
CA ALA A 28 -17.91 0.81 8.18
C ALA A 28 -17.05 1.71 7.26
N PHE A 29 -16.90 2.99 7.59
CA PHE A 29 -16.01 3.90 6.84
C PHE A 29 -14.54 3.50 6.91
N PHE A 30 -14.07 3.01 8.04
CA PHE A 30 -12.71 2.50 8.17
C PHE A 30 -12.45 1.35 7.18
N LEU A 31 -13.36 0.38 7.09
CA LEU A 31 -13.29 -0.72 6.12
C LEU A 31 -13.38 -0.24 4.68
N MET A 32 -14.23 0.76 4.41
CA MET A 32 -14.34 1.39 3.09
C MET A 32 -13.02 2.02 2.65
N PHE A 33 -12.33 2.73 3.54
CA PHE A 33 -11.03 3.30 3.20
C PHE A 33 -10.00 2.20 2.89
N THR A 34 -10.01 1.09 3.64
CA THR A 34 -9.14 -0.07 3.37
C THR A 34 -9.45 -0.70 2.02
N LEU A 35 -10.72 -0.70 1.61
CA LEU A 35 -11.11 -1.17 0.29
C LEU A 35 -10.53 -0.28 -0.84
N ILE A 36 -10.60 1.04 -0.68
CA ILE A 36 -10.08 2.00 -1.66
C ILE A 36 -8.55 1.83 -1.80
N GLU A 37 -7.85 1.74 -0.66
CA GLU A 37 -6.40 1.48 -0.64
C GLU A 37 -6.04 0.17 -1.33
N VAL A 38 -6.70 -0.94 -1.01
CA VAL A 38 -6.43 -2.22 -1.67
C VAL A 38 -6.69 -2.10 -3.17
N LYS A 39 -7.77 -1.43 -3.60
CA LYS A 39 -8.07 -1.23 -5.02
C LYS A 39 -6.96 -0.45 -5.73
N ASN A 40 -6.51 0.66 -5.15
CA ASN A 40 -5.55 1.56 -5.80
C ASN A 40 -4.12 1.01 -5.72
N GLY A 41 -3.75 0.41 -4.58
CA GLY A 41 -2.51 -0.37 -4.44
C GLY A 41 -2.44 -1.52 -5.44
N THR A 42 -3.53 -2.29 -5.59
CA THR A 42 -3.64 -3.36 -6.60
C THR A 42 -3.39 -2.84 -8.01
N ALA A 43 -4.07 -1.76 -8.40
CA ALA A 43 -3.94 -1.19 -9.75
C ALA A 43 -2.51 -0.71 -10.03
N LYS A 44 -1.83 -0.18 -8.99
CA LYS A 44 -0.42 0.22 -9.08
C LYS A 44 0.50 -0.99 -9.21
N THR A 45 0.35 -2.00 -8.36
CA THR A 45 1.15 -3.24 -8.40
C THR A 45 0.99 -3.95 -9.74
N LEU A 46 -0.23 -4.06 -10.27
CA LEU A 46 -0.47 -4.68 -11.58
C LEU A 46 0.21 -3.91 -12.72
N LYS A 47 0.16 -2.57 -12.71
CA LYS A 47 0.91 -1.77 -13.69
C LYS A 47 2.42 -1.92 -13.56
N ASP A 48 2.93 -2.02 -12.33
CA ASP A 48 4.35 -2.23 -12.09
C ASP A 48 4.79 -3.62 -12.57
N ILE A 49 3.95 -4.65 -12.36
CA ILE A 49 4.11 -5.97 -12.96
C ILE A 49 4.16 -5.81 -14.49
N ASP A 50 3.11 -5.28 -15.12
CA ASP A 50 3.04 -5.15 -16.57
C ASP A 50 4.29 -4.48 -17.16
N ARG A 51 4.78 -3.39 -16.54
CA ARG A 51 6.00 -2.70 -16.99
C ARG A 51 7.27 -3.54 -16.81
N ILE A 52 7.45 -4.17 -15.65
CA ILE A 52 8.67 -4.95 -15.37
C ILE A 52 8.73 -6.21 -16.26
N TYR A 53 7.58 -6.71 -16.71
CA TYR A 53 7.46 -7.94 -17.50
C TYR A 53 7.16 -7.72 -18.98
N GLU A 54 7.01 -6.47 -19.44
CA GLU A 54 6.65 -6.14 -20.83
C GLU A 54 7.58 -6.77 -21.89
N ASP A 55 8.86 -6.97 -21.52
CA ASP A 55 9.93 -7.53 -22.37
C ASP A 55 10.38 -8.95 -21.98
N SER A 56 9.66 -9.64 -21.08
CA SER A 56 10.21 -10.86 -20.48
C SER A 56 10.36 -12.00 -21.48
N ASN A 57 11.62 -12.30 -21.84
CA ASN A 57 12.04 -13.68 -22.05
C ASN A 57 11.70 -14.50 -20.80
N ASP A 58 11.48 -15.80 -20.97
CA ASP A 58 11.17 -16.74 -19.89
C ASP A 58 12.07 -16.55 -18.67
N MET A 59 11.51 -16.00 -17.61
CA MET A 59 12.21 -15.78 -16.35
C MET A 59 11.87 -16.87 -15.36
N PHE A 60 12.86 -17.21 -14.54
CA PHE A 60 12.69 -18.17 -13.47
C PHE A 60 13.56 -17.81 -12.28
N THR A 61 13.07 -18.17 -11.11
CA THR A 61 13.85 -18.15 -9.86
C THR A 61 14.10 -19.58 -9.44
N ILE A 62 15.27 -19.83 -8.87
CA ILE A 62 15.65 -21.15 -8.38
C ILE A 62 15.80 -21.02 -6.87
N PHE A 63 15.09 -21.87 -6.12
CA PHE A 63 15.18 -21.95 -4.67
C PHE A 63 15.83 -23.26 -4.28
N ASP A 64 16.84 -23.23 -3.41
CA ASP A 64 17.41 -24.44 -2.83
C ASP A 64 16.55 -24.90 -1.64
N LEU A 65 16.03 -26.12 -1.71
CA LEU A 65 15.16 -26.69 -0.68
C LEU A 65 15.96 -27.28 0.49
N ASN A 66 17.27 -27.50 0.33
CA ASN A 66 18.15 -28.09 1.34
C ASN A 66 18.77 -27.02 2.28
N ASP A 67 17.89 -26.23 2.90
CA ASP A 67 18.13 -25.38 4.08
C ASP A 67 19.14 -24.22 3.92
N ILE A 68 18.71 -23.05 4.36
CA ILE A 68 19.41 -21.76 4.53
C ILE A 68 20.76 -21.92 5.28
N ARG A 69 20.98 -23.05 5.96
CA ARG A 69 22.19 -23.40 6.71
C ARG A 69 23.33 -23.99 5.86
N ASN A 70 23.08 -24.46 4.64
CA ASN A 70 24.11 -25.02 3.74
C ASN A 70 24.68 -23.99 2.73
N MET A 71 24.24 -22.73 2.77
CA MET A 71 24.73 -21.64 1.91
C MET A 71 26.23 -21.31 2.06
N ASN A 72 26.96 -21.98 2.96
CA ASN A 72 28.42 -21.87 3.06
C ASN A 72 29.19 -22.98 2.35
N ASN A 73 28.52 -23.93 1.68
CA ASN A 73 29.19 -24.97 0.91
C ASN A 73 29.70 -24.41 -0.43
N SER A 74 31.02 -24.17 -0.52
CA SER A 74 31.71 -23.66 -1.71
C SER A 74 31.44 -24.50 -2.96
N ASP A 75 31.31 -25.82 -2.80
CA ASP A 75 31.24 -26.76 -3.91
C ASP A 75 29.89 -26.68 -4.63
N ILE A 76 28.81 -26.45 -3.88
CA ILE A 76 27.47 -26.25 -4.45
C ILE A 76 27.44 -24.94 -5.24
N LYS A 77 28.00 -23.86 -4.69
CA LYS A 77 28.09 -22.56 -5.38
C LYS A 77 28.86 -22.67 -6.70
N GLU A 78 29.98 -23.38 -6.69
CA GLU A 78 30.79 -23.57 -7.90
C GLU A 78 30.02 -24.34 -8.98
N LYS A 79 29.36 -25.47 -8.63
CA LYS A 79 28.54 -26.24 -9.56
C LYS A 79 27.44 -25.42 -10.21
N ILE A 80 26.73 -24.63 -9.41
CA ILE A 80 25.65 -23.76 -9.88
C ILE A 80 26.19 -22.67 -10.80
N SER A 81 27.30 -22.03 -10.42
CA SER A 81 27.96 -21.01 -11.26
C SER A 81 28.35 -21.56 -12.63
N LYS A 82 28.91 -22.77 -12.65
CA LYS A 82 29.34 -23.46 -13.85
C LYS A 82 28.13 -23.77 -14.74
N TYR A 83 27.06 -24.31 -14.16
CA TYR A 83 25.82 -24.59 -14.90
C TYR A 83 25.21 -23.34 -15.55
N ILE A 84 25.09 -22.24 -14.80
CA ILE A 84 24.56 -20.97 -15.29
C ILE A 84 25.40 -20.45 -16.47
N ASN A 85 26.73 -20.49 -16.33
CA ASN A 85 27.65 -20.04 -17.35
C ASN A 85 27.61 -20.94 -18.60
N GLU A 86 27.58 -22.26 -18.44
CA GLU A 86 27.49 -23.23 -19.54
C GLU A 86 26.19 -23.11 -20.34
N LYS A 87 25.07 -22.88 -19.65
CA LYS A 87 23.76 -22.66 -20.29
C LYS A 87 23.60 -21.24 -20.84
N GLY A 88 24.51 -20.33 -20.51
CA GLY A 88 24.47 -18.93 -20.92
C GLY A 88 23.29 -18.16 -20.30
N TYR A 89 22.88 -18.52 -19.08
CA TYR A 89 21.83 -17.79 -18.37
C TYR A 89 22.37 -16.48 -17.82
N ASN A 90 21.68 -15.39 -18.13
CA ASN A 90 21.90 -14.12 -17.45
C ASN A 90 21.14 -14.14 -16.12
N TYR A 91 21.58 -13.32 -15.17
CA TYR A 91 20.84 -13.12 -13.93
C TYR A 91 20.94 -11.66 -13.47
N ILE A 92 19.97 -11.29 -12.65
CA ILE A 92 19.97 -10.04 -11.90
C ILE A 92 19.99 -10.35 -10.41
N THR A 93 20.63 -9.48 -9.65
CA THR A 93 20.62 -9.51 -8.19
C THR A 93 20.13 -8.18 -7.65
N SER A 94 19.22 -8.28 -6.69
CA SER A 94 18.70 -7.14 -5.95
C SER A 94 18.72 -7.44 -4.46
N SER A 95 19.08 -6.46 -3.64
CA SER A 95 18.92 -6.54 -2.20
C SER A 95 18.17 -5.30 -1.71
N LYS A 96 17.24 -5.52 -0.78
CA LYS A 96 16.55 -4.45 -0.06
C LYS A 96 17.13 -4.38 1.34
N GLY A 97 17.37 -3.18 1.84
CA GLY A 97 17.85 -3.00 3.20
C GLY A 97 17.80 -1.55 3.65
N PHE A 98 18.59 -1.24 4.67
CA PHE A 98 18.74 0.11 5.17
C PHE A 98 20.14 0.67 4.89
N LEU A 99 20.17 1.95 4.57
CA LEU A 99 21.30 2.83 4.63
C LEU A 99 21.18 3.64 5.92
N TYR A 100 22.20 3.59 6.78
CA TYR A 100 22.15 4.30 8.06
C TYR A 100 22.81 5.66 7.88
N ILE A 101 22.01 6.71 7.67
CA ILE A 101 22.53 8.07 7.39
C ILE A 101 22.94 8.72 8.71
N ASP A 102 24.14 9.28 8.77
CA ASP A 102 24.64 9.98 9.95
C ASP A 102 23.78 11.22 10.25
N LYS A 103 23.33 11.37 11.50
CA LYS A 103 22.57 12.55 11.94
C LYS A 103 23.35 13.86 11.78
N ASN A 104 24.68 13.79 11.82
CA ASN A 104 25.56 14.94 11.63
C ASN A 104 25.87 15.22 10.15
N SER A 105 25.23 14.50 9.20
CA SER A 105 25.42 14.81 7.78
C SER A 105 24.92 16.22 7.46
N SER A 106 25.47 16.83 6.41
CA SER A 106 25.11 18.16 5.94
C SER A 106 23.71 18.28 5.34
N ILE A 107 22.93 17.19 5.30
CA ILE A 107 21.58 17.17 4.75
C ILE A 107 20.59 17.63 5.82
N ASN A 108 19.89 18.72 5.53
CA ASN A 108 18.91 19.30 6.45
C ASN A 108 17.61 18.49 6.51
N ASN A 109 16.93 18.55 7.65
CA ASN A 109 15.59 18.00 7.88
C ASN A 109 15.44 16.48 7.70
N LEU A 110 16.53 15.72 7.90
CA LEU A 110 16.49 14.24 7.87
C LEU A 110 15.49 13.64 8.87
N SER A 111 15.28 14.29 10.02
CA SER A 111 14.32 13.86 11.05
C SER A 111 12.85 13.93 10.60
N GLU A 112 12.54 14.69 9.55
CA GLU A 112 11.17 14.79 9.02
C GLU A 112 10.83 13.60 8.11
N ILE A 113 11.85 12.93 7.56
CA ILE A 113 11.70 11.89 6.55
C ILE A 113 12.09 10.50 7.02
N PHE A 114 13.04 10.39 7.96
CA PHE A 114 13.54 9.10 8.44
C PHE A 114 13.35 8.94 9.94
N LEU A 115 13.04 7.70 10.32
CA LEU A 115 12.99 7.31 11.73
C LEU A 115 14.40 7.15 12.29
N GLN A 116 14.54 7.45 13.57
CA GLN A 116 15.76 7.15 14.30
C GLN A 116 16.07 5.66 14.25
N SER A 117 17.33 5.32 13.98
CA SER A 117 17.74 3.94 13.88
C SER A 117 17.59 3.21 15.21
N MET A 118 16.99 2.02 15.18
CA MET A 118 16.95 1.14 16.36
C MET A 118 18.34 0.58 16.71
N ARG A 119 19.28 0.58 15.75
CA ARG A 119 20.65 0.10 15.98
C ARG A 119 21.51 1.10 16.75
N SER A 120 21.30 2.40 16.54
CA SER A 120 22.11 3.44 17.18
C SER A 120 21.44 4.81 17.12
N ASN A 121 21.59 5.58 18.20
CA ASN A 121 21.05 6.93 18.29
C ASN A 121 21.72 7.95 17.35
N ASN A 122 22.83 7.59 16.71
CA ASN A 122 23.59 8.49 15.83
C ASN A 122 23.16 8.44 14.36
N TYR A 123 22.20 7.57 14.01
CA TYR A 123 21.81 7.35 12.62
C TYR A 123 20.29 7.42 12.40
N TYR A 124 19.92 7.67 11.15
CA TYR A 124 18.56 7.52 10.61
C TYR A 124 18.48 6.30 9.69
N ASP A 125 17.38 5.56 9.75
CA ASP A 125 17.13 4.41 8.89
C ASP A 125 16.51 4.87 7.56
N ALA A 126 17.31 4.84 6.49
CA ALA A 126 16.85 5.14 5.14
C ALA A 126 16.74 3.87 4.30
N GLY A 127 15.64 3.68 3.58
CA GLY A 127 15.48 2.54 2.68
C GLY A 127 16.49 2.59 1.53
N LYS A 128 17.19 1.47 1.28
CA LYS A 128 18.05 1.30 0.11
C LYS A 128 17.65 0.06 -0.70
N ILE A 129 17.97 0.11 -1.98
CA ILE A 129 17.97 -1.03 -2.89
C ILE A 129 19.34 -1.08 -3.56
N GLU A 130 20.00 -2.22 -3.48
CA GLU A 130 21.25 -2.46 -4.20
C GLU A 130 20.96 -3.31 -5.42
N LEU A 131 21.39 -2.83 -6.59
CA LEU A 131 21.24 -3.53 -7.86
C LEU A 131 22.61 -3.83 -8.43
N ASP A 132 22.76 -4.99 -9.08
CA ASP A 132 23.87 -5.18 -10.01
C ASP A 132 23.63 -4.47 -11.35
N HIS A 133 24.65 -4.47 -12.20
CA HIS A 133 24.60 -3.79 -13.49
C HIS A 133 23.47 -4.33 -14.39
N ASN A 134 23.29 -5.65 -14.40
CA ASN A 134 22.22 -6.28 -15.17
C ASN A 134 20.84 -5.85 -14.66
N GLY A 135 20.65 -5.80 -13.34
CA GLY A 135 19.39 -5.42 -12.71
C GLY A 135 19.03 -3.98 -13.02
N TYR A 136 19.99 -3.07 -12.86
CA TYR A 136 19.81 -1.66 -13.21
C TYR A 136 19.39 -1.47 -14.68
N LYS A 137 20.05 -2.18 -15.61
CA LYS A 137 19.72 -2.14 -17.04
C LYS A 137 18.34 -2.74 -17.33
N TYR A 138 18.01 -3.85 -16.66
CA TYR A 138 16.76 -4.56 -16.83
C TYR A 138 15.55 -3.69 -16.44
N PHE A 139 15.61 -3.04 -15.28
CA PHE A 139 14.51 -2.22 -14.78
C PHE A 139 14.35 -0.88 -15.50
N LYS A 140 15.28 -0.53 -16.41
CA LYS A 140 15.24 0.71 -17.21
C LYS A 140 14.93 1.94 -16.36
N LEU A 141 15.65 2.11 -15.24
CA LEU A 141 15.37 3.18 -14.29
C LEU A 141 15.66 4.55 -14.90
N GLU A 142 14.60 5.27 -15.26
CA GLU A 142 14.71 6.59 -15.86
C GLU A 142 15.02 7.67 -14.82
N VAL A 143 15.97 8.54 -15.17
CA VAL A 143 16.41 9.67 -14.35
C VAL A 143 15.72 10.95 -14.82
N SER A 144 15.21 11.73 -13.88
CA SER A 144 14.59 13.04 -14.10
C SER A 144 15.58 14.20 -13.97
N GLU A 145 16.63 14.05 -13.17
CA GLU A 145 17.67 15.06 -12.95
C GLU A 145 19.03 14.38 -12.73
N GLY A 146 20.13 14.95 -13.24
CA GLY A 146 21.47 14.39 -13.13
C GLY A 146 21.74 13.29 -14.15
N ARG A 147 22.43 12.23 -13.74
CA ARG A 147 22.75 11.07 -14.60
C ARG A 147 22.38 9.74 -13.95
N GLY A 148 22.16 8.72 -14.77
CA GLY A 148 22.02 7.34 -14.33
C GLY A 148 23.34 6.70 -13.92
N LEU A 149 23.25 5.47 -13.41
CA LEU A 149 24.42 4.62 -13.15
C LEU A 149 25.02 4.13 -14.49
N GLU A 150 26.34 4.19 -14.58
CA GLU A 150 27.14 3.69 -15.71
C GLU A 150 27.95 2.46 -15.26
N GLU A 151 28.49 1.67 -16.19
CA GLU A 151 29.28 0.47 -15.89
C GLU A 151 30.40 0.70 -14.84
N LYS A 152 31.10 1.84 -14.94
CA LYS A 152 32.16 2.23 -14.00
C LYS A 152 31.66 2.42 -12.56
N ASP A 153 30.40 2.79 -12.37
CA ASP A 153 29.81 2.99 -11.05
C ASP A 153 29.61 1.65 -10.31
N PHE A 154 29.65 0.52 -11.00
CA PHE A 154 29.62 -0.83 -10.40
C PHE A 154 31.02 -1.37 -10.07
N LEU A 155 32.06 -0.57 -10.28
CA LEU A 155 33.45 -0.91 -10.03
C LEU A 155 34.11 0.03 -9.00
N TYR A 156 33.31 0.78 -8.23
CA TYR A 156 33.84 1.82 -7.33
C TYR A 156 34.80 1.24 -6.27
N LYS A 157 35.86 1.99 -5.94
CA LYS A 157 36.85 1.58 -4.94
C LYS A 157 36.46 2.03 -3.53
N GLU A 158 37.03 1.38 -2.50
CA GLU A 158 36.69 1.64 -1.08
C GLU A 158 36.98 3.08 -0.61
N ASN A 159 37.85 3.82 -1.32
CA ASN A 159 38.20 5.22 -1.04
C ASN A 159 37.42 6.26 -1.87
N GLU A 160 36.56 5.82 -2.79
CA GLU A 160 35.71 6.70 -3.59
C GLU A 160 34.33 6.84 -2.95
N TYR A 161 33.56 7.85 -3.40
CA TYR A 161 32.16 7.92 -2.98
C TYR A 161 31.35 6.83 -3.68
N VAL A 162 30.35 6.30 -2.97
CA VAL A 162 29.34 5.43 -3.56
C VAL A 162 28.34 6.30 -4.31
N PRO A 163 28.18 6.14 -5.64
CA PRO A 163 27.19 6.89 -6.40
C PRO A 163 25.78 6.37 -6.05
N VAL A 164 24.83 7.29 -5.87
CA VAL A 164 23.47 6.97 -5.46
C VAL A 164 22.46 7.68 -6.34
N LEU A 165 21.42 6.95 -6.75
CA LEU A 165 20.22 7.54 -7.32
C LEU A 165 19.17 7.66 -6.22
N VAL A 166 18.46 8.79 -6.22
CA VAL A 166 17.49 9.11 -5.19
C VAL A 166 16.08 9.01 -5.75
N GLY A 167 15.20 8.30 -5.03
CA GLY A 167 13.78 8.26 -5.34
C GLY A 167 13.12 9.64 -5.34
N LYS A 168 12.05 9.82 -6.12
CA LYS A 168 11.45 11.14 -6.30
C LYS A 168 11.00 11.81 -4.99
N GLU A 169 10.45 11.08 -4.04
CA GLU A 169 9.99 11.69 -2.77
C GLU A 169 11.17 12.23 -1.96
N LEU A 170 12.29 11.52 -1.97
CA LEU A 170 13.52 11.92 -1.29
C LEU A 170 14.18 13.14 -1.96
N SER A 171 13.91 13.40 -3.25
CA SER A 171 14.45 14.57 -3.97
C SER A 171 14.01 15.93 -3.44
N LYS A 172 13.01 15.95 -2.54
CA LYS A 172 12.63 17.16 -1.79
C LYS A 172 13.72 17.62 -0.82
N HIS A 173 14.56 16.69 -0.36
CA HIS A 173 15.61 16.93 0.64
C HIS A 173 17.01 16.67 0.10
N PHE A 174 17.16 15.80 -0.91
CA PHE A 174 18.43 15.45 -1.53
C PHE A 174 18.50 15.99 -2.96
N LYS A 175 19.60 16.67 -3.29
CA LYS A 175 19.87 17.28 -4.58
C LYS A 175 21.02 16.58 -5.29
N VAL A 176 21.05 16.65 -6.62
CA VAL A 176 22.19 16.14 -7.39
C VAL A 176 23.45 16.90 -7.00
N GLY A 177 24.51 16.16 -6.68
CA GLY A 177 25.78 16.70 -6.19
C GLY A 177 25.96 16.60 -4.68
N ASP A 178 24.89 16.38 -3.91
CA ASP A 178 24.96 16.24 -2.45
C ASP A 178 25.85 15.05 -2.06
N VAL A 179 26.63 15.24 -1.00
CA VAL A 179 27.47 14.22 -0.41
C VAL A 179 27.10 14.06 1.06
N PHE A 180 26.90 12.82 1.49
CA PHE A 180 26.56 12.51 2.88
C PHE A 180 27.29 11.27 3.39
N GLN A 181 27.46 11.18 4.70
CA GLN A 181 28.09 10.04 5.38
C GLN A 181 27.01 9.07 5.85
N GLY A 182 27.27 7.77 5.72
CA GLY A 182 26.41 6.74 6.30
C GLY A 182 27.08 5.38 6.40
N LEU A 183 26.38 4.42 7.00
CA LEU A 183 26.81 3.02 7.04
C LEU A 183 26.06 2.21 5.99
N ASN A 184 26.82 1.43 5.23
CA ASN A 184 26.30 0.37 4.38
C ASN A 184 26.96 -0.97 4.78
N ASN A 185 26.15 -1.95 5.19
CA ASN A 185 26.61 -3.25 5.71
C ASN A 185 27.68 -3.06 6.80
N ASP A 186 27.39 -2.16 7.75
CA ASP A 186 28.23 -1.78 8.89
C ASP A 186 29.58 -1.12 8.53
N LYS A 187 29.83 -0.84 7.25
CA LYS A 187 30.99 -0.07 6.78
C LYS A 187 30.62 1.39 6.56
N SER A 188 31.40 2.29 7.15
CA SER A 188 31.26 3.73 6.94
C SER A 188 31.70 4.12 5.53
N LYS A 189 30.80 4.76 4.78
CA LYS A 189 31.03 5.19 3.39
C LYS A 189 30.48 6.60 3.15
N LYS A 190 31.09 7.29 2.18
CA LYS A 190 30.56 8.53 1.63
C LYS A 190 29.66 8.21 0.44
N PHE A 191 28.48 8.81 0.40
CA PHE A 191 27.52 8.64 -0.68
C PHE A 191 27.39 9.96 -1.42
N LYS A 192 27.33 9.90 -2.75
CA LYS A 192 27.10 11.06 -3.60
C LYS A 192 25.84 10.86 -4.42
N VAL A 193 24.91 11.80 -4.32
CA VAL A 193 23.72 11.83 -5.15
C VAL A 193 24.14 12.22 -6.58
N ILE A 194 24.00 11.29 -7.52
CA ILE A 194 24.36 11.51 -8.93
C ILE A 194 23.15 11.71 -9.84
N GLY A 195 21.96 11.34 -9.37
CA GLY A 195 20.72 11.51 -10.11
C GLY A 195 19.47 11.29 -9.28
N VAL A 196 18.34 11.80 -9.78
CA VAL A 196 17.01 11.67 -9.19
C VAL A 196 16.10 10.90 -10.13
N LEU A 197 15.50 9.82 -9.66
CA LEU A 197 14.61 8.97 -10.43
C LEU A 197 13.28 9.66 -10.78
N LYS A 198 12.67 9.26 -11.90
CA LYS A 198 11.26 9.58 -12.19
C LYS A 198 10.32 8.90 -11.19
N GLU A 199 9.10 9.41 -11.09
CA GLU A 199 8.07 8.84 -10.21
C GLU A 199 7.60 7.47 -10.69
N ASN A 200 7.14 6.67 -9.73
CA ASN A 200 6.43 5.41 -9.97
C ASN A 200 7.29 4.35 -10.67
N LEU A 201 8.61 4.40 -10.51
CA LEU A 201 9.50 3.31 -10.88
C LEU A 201 9.53 2.24 -9.78
N SER A 202 9.62 0.98 -10.17
CA SER A 202 9.59 -0.18 -9.27
C SER A 202 10.58 -1.24 -9.72
N VAL A 203 11.11 -1.97 -8.75
CA VAL A 203 12.14 -3.01 -8.93
C VAL A 203 11.81 -4.23 -8.07
N PHE A 204 12.47 -5.35 -8.29
CA PHE A 204 12.40 -6.47 -7.35
C PHE A 204 13.24 -6.20 -6.10
N GLY A 205 12.73 -6.60 -4.95
CA GLY A 205 13.46 -6.69 -3.70
C GLY A 205 14.10 -8.07 -3.55
N ALA A 206 14.33 -8.48 -2.30
CA ALA A 206 15.17 -9.65 -2.01
C ALA A 206 14.51 -10.99 -2.37
N THR A 207 13.18 -11.07 -2.38
CA THR A 207 12.44 -12.30 -2.70
C THR A 207 11.92 -12.34 -4.15
N GLY A 208 12.49 -11.47 -5.01
CA GLY A 208 12.18 -11.44 -6.44
C GLY A 208 10.74 -11.01 -6.73
N VAL A 209 10.00 -11.84 -7.46
CA VAL A 209 8.64 -11.57 -7.97
C VAL A 209 7.63 -11.26 -6.86
N TYR A 210 7.87 -11.76 -5.65
CA TYR A 210 6.97 -11.56 -4.50
C TYR A 210 7.23 -10.26 -3.72
N ASP A 211 8.30 -9.50 -4.03
CA ASP A 211 8.65 -8.24 -3.36
C ASP A 211 8.91 -7.17 -4.43
N ILE A 212 7.85 -6.63 -5.03
CA ILE A 212 7.95 -5.48 -5.93
C ILE A 212 8.00 -4.21 -5.09
N VAL A 213 9.10 -3.47 -5.20
CA VAL A 213 9.39 -2.30 -4.38
C VAL A 213 9.32 -1.05 -5.24
N ASN A 214 8.47 -0.11 -4.84
CA ASN A 214 8.45 1.22 -5.43
C ASN A 214 9.67 2.04 -4.97
N THR A 215 10.36 2.66 -5.91
CA THR A 215 11.64 3.35 -5.69
C THR A 215 11.50 4.78 -5.17
N ASN A 216 10.29 5.36 -5.10
CA ASN A 216 10.07 6.77 -4.77
C ASN A 216 10.72 7.22 -3.44
N SER A 217 10.71 6.35 -2.43
CA SER A 217 11.23 6.63 -1.08
C SER A 217 12.53 5.87 -0.77
N TYR A 218 13.23 5.37 -1.79
CA TYR A 218 14.44 4.56 -1.64
C TYR A 218 15.66 5.21 -2.32
N PHE A 219 16.83 4.91 -1.79
CA PHE A 219 18.11 5.10 -2.45
C PHE A 219 18.44 3.88 -3.32
N ILE A 220 18.82 4.07 -4.58
CA ILE A 220 19.33 3.00 -5.44
C ILE A 220 20.84 3.12 -5.51
N ILE A 221 21.52 2.02 -5.16
CA ILE A 221 22.97 1.98 -4.98
C ILE A 221 23.53 0.83 -5.84
N PRO A 222 24.67 1.01 -6.53
CA PRO A 222 25.30 -0.10 -7.23
C PRO A 222 25.87 -1.11 -6.24
N LYS A 223 25.56 -2.38 -6.47
CA LYS A 223 26.14 -3.51 -5.78
C LYS A 223 27.54 -3.76 -6.36
N VAL A 224 28.56 -3.63 -5.52
CA VAL A 224 29.97 -3.79 -5.91
C VAL A 224 30.57 -5.02 -5.27
N GLY A 225 31.32 -5.76 -6.07
CA GLY A 225 31.93 -7.04 -5.72
C GLY A 225 31.58 -8.13 -6.72
N GLU A 226 32.44 -9.13 -6.85
CA GLU A 226 32.08 -10.35 -7.56
C GLU A 226 30.81 -10.91 -6.93
N SER A 227 29.90 -11.24 -7.82
CA SER A 227 28.61 -11.87 -7.66
C SER A 227 28.72 -13.27 -7.06
N ASN A 228 29.45 -13.44 -5.95
CA ASN A 228 29.46 -14.68 -5.21
C ASN A 228 28.00 -15.04 -4.97
N LEU A 229 27.67 -16.29 -5.29
CA LEU A 229 26.35 -16.90 -5.12
C LEU A 229 26.00 -17.04 -3.63
N GLU A 230 26.26 -16.02 -2.82
CA GLU A 230 26.08 -16.03 -1.37
C GLU A 230 24.62 -16.25 -1.03
N ASN A 231 23.68 -15.66 -1.78
CA ASN A 231 22.25 -15.91 -1.66
C ASN A 231 21.63 -16.26 -3.01
N PHE A 232 21.49 -17.55 -3.31
CA PHE A 232 20.87 -18.05 -4.55
C PHE A 232 19.37 -17.70 -4.63
N ASP A 233 18.68 -17.70 -3.49
CA ASP A 233 17.25 -17.39 -3.37
C ASP A 233 16.87 -15.95 -3.73
N ALA A 234 17.87 -15.05 -3.85
CA ALA A 234 17.67 -13.63 -4.17
C ALA A 234 18.03 -13.27 -5.63
N LYS A 235 18.16 -14.28 -6.51
CA LYS A 235 18.52 -14.08 -7.93
C LYS A 235 17.35 -14.43 -8.85
N ILE A 236 17.13 -13.58 -9.86
CA ILE A 236 16.22 -13.87 -10.97
C ILE A 236 17.07 -14.21 -12.19
N PHE A 237 16.82 -15.39 -12.75
CA PHE A 237 17.52 -15.92 -13.92
C PHE A 237 16.69 -15.70 -15.18
N PHE A 238 17.38 -15.38 -16.26
CA PHE A 238 16.82 -15.23 -17.60
C PHE A 238 17.15 -16.49 -18.39
N GLY A 239 16.13 -17.30 -18.64
CA GLY A 239 16.22 -18.40 -19.59
C GLY A 239 16.15 -17.86 -21.01
N ARG A 240 16.67 -18.64 -21.98
CA ARG A 240 16.22 -18.47 -23.37
C ARG A 240 14.70 -18.66 -23.40
N LYS A 241 14.02 -17.88 -24.24
CA LYS A 241 12.60 -18.03 -24.58
C LYS A 241 12.33 -19.48 -24.99
N ALA A 242 11.90 -20.31 -24.06
CA ALA A 242 11.57 -21.69 -24.27
C ALA A 242 10.19 -21.75 -24.91
N SER A 243 10.06 -22.53 -25.98
CA SER A 243 8.77 -22.77 -26.61
C SER A 243 7.77 -23.47 -25.69
N ASN A 244 8.25 -24.10 -24.60
CA ASN A 244 7.42 -24.72 -23.56
C ASN A 244 8.07 -24.55 -22.17
N LEU A 245 7.52 -23.60 -21.40
CA LEU A 245 7.93 -23.26 -20.04
C LEU A 245 7.90 -24.44 -19.06
N LYS A 246 6.96 -25.37 -19.21
CA LYS A 246 6.85 -26.53 -18.32
C LYS A 246 8.00 -27.51 -18.53
N ASN A 247 8.31 -27.82 -19.80
CA ASN A 247 9.44 -28.68 -20.13
C ASN A 247 10.77 -28.03 -19.72
N PHE A 248 10.87 -26.69 -19.82
CA PHE A 248 12.02 -25.94 -19.33
C PHE A 248 12.20 -26.10 -17.82
N LYS A 249 11.13 -25.87 -17.05
CA LYS A 249 11.12 -26.07 -15.58
C LYS A 249 11.60 -27.47 -15.22
N GLU A 250 11.00 -28.50 -15.79
CA GLU A 250 11.34 -29.91 -15.51
C GLU A 250 12.79 -30.23 -15.92
N SER A 251 13.29 -29.67 -17.02
CA SER A 251 14.68 -29.87 -17.45
C SER A 251 15.68 -29.23 -16.49
N VAL A 252 15.41 -28.01 -16.01
CA VAL A 252 16.29 -27.34 -15.05
C VAL A 252 16.28 -28.11 -13.73
N GLU A 253 15.10 -28.45 -13.18
CA GLU A 253 15.01 -29.24 -11.94
C GLU A 253 15.71 -30.59 -12.06
N LYS A 254 15.63 -31.24 -13.22
CA LYS A 254 16.38 -32.48 -13.50
C LYS A 254 17.90 -32.26 -13.49
N ASP A 255 18.40 -31.24 -14.19
CA ASP A 255 19.83 -30.93 -14.22
C ASP A 255 20.38 -30.67 -12.80
N PHE A 256 19.65 -29.92 -11.96
CA PHE A 256 20.03 -29.68 -10.56
C PHE A 256 19.97 -30.94 -9.69
N ASN A 257 18.95 -31.78 -9.86
CA ASN A 257 18.85 -33.06 -9.15
C ASN A 257 20.01 -34.00 -9.51
N GLU A 258 20.44 -34.04 -10.78
CA GLU A 258 21.63 -34.80 -11.20
C GLU A 258 22.93 -34.30 -10.53
N MET A 259 22.97 -33.03 -10.09
CA MET A 259 24.07 -32.47 -9.31
C MET A 259 23.97 -32.72 -7.80
N ASN A 260 22.95 -33.46 -7.34
CA ASN A 260 22.55 -33.64 -5.94
C ASN A 260 22.12 -32.34 -5.24
N ILE A 261 21.49 -31.42 -5.98
CA ILE A 261 20.96 -30.16 -5.45
C ILE A 261 19.44 -30.22 -5.56
N SER A 262 18.75 -30.21 -4.41
CA SER A 262 17.29 -30.19 -4.38
C SER A 262 16.81 -28.78 -4.64
N THR A 263 16.26 -28.52 -5.83
CA THR A 263 15.82 -27.18 -6.20
C THR A 263 14.37 -27.14 -6.62
N GLN A 264 13.72 -26.02 -6.33
CA GLN A 264 12.43 -25.66 -6.92
C GLN A 264 12.65 -24.55 -7.95
N VAL A 265 12.19 -24.78 -9.18
CA VAL A 265 12.17 -23.77 -10.22
C VAL A 265 10.79 -23.14 -10.28
N ASN A 266 10.72 -21.85 -9.96
CA ASN A 266 9.49 -21.08 -10.05
C ASN A 266 9.52 -20.22 -11.30
N LEU A 267 8.55 -20.47 -12.18
CA LEU A 267 8.31 -19.65 -13.35
C LEU A 267 7.66 -18.37 -12.90
N VAL A 268 8.19 -17.26 -13.37
CA VAL A 268 7.71 -15.94 -12.99
C VAL A 268 6.24 -15.76 -13.43
N ASP A 269 5.86 -16.22 -14.62
CA ASP A 269 4.48 -16.09 -15.14
C ASP A 269 3.43 -16.74 -14.25
N ASP A 270 3.72 -17.92 -13.71
CA ASP A 270 2.81 -18.63 -12.81
C ASP A 270 2.70 -17.89 -11.47
N ASN A 271 3.82 -17.40 -10.95
CA ASN A 271 3.85 -16.57 -9.74
C ASN A 271 3.05 -15.27 -9.92
N LEU A 272 3.11 -14.64 -11.10
CA LEU A 272 2.35 -13.43 -11.39
C LEU A 272 0.85 -13.69 -11.42
N LYS A 273 0.41 -14.79 -12.05
CA LYS A 273 -1.00 -15.20 -12.01
C LYS A 273 -1.47 -15.47 -10.59
N ASP A 274 -0.63 -16.09 -9.77
CA ASP A 274 -0.94 -16.35 -8.36
C ASP A 274 -0.98 -15.06 -7.52
N ILE A 275 -0.07 -14.12 -7.76
CA ILE A 275 -0.11 -12.78 -7.15
C ILE A 275 -1.38 -12.05 -7.56
N GLU A 276 -1.70 -12.00 -8.85
CA GLU A 276 -2.92 -11.37 -9.37
C GLU A 276 -4.18 -12.01 -8.75
N LYS A 277 -4.22 -13.34 -8.68
CA LYS A 277 -5.31 -14.09 -8.05
C LYS A 277 -5.41 -13.82 -6.56
N GLY A 278 -4.28 -13.78 -5.85
CA GLY A 278 -4.19 -13.46 -4.43
C GLY A 278 -4.74 -12.06 -4.15
N ILE A 279 -4.31 -11.07 -4.93
CA ILE A 279 -4.78 -9.70 -4.84
C ILE A 279 -6.29 -9.59 -5.15
N LYS A 280 -6.77 -10.23 -6.21
CA LYS A 280 -8.22 -10.28 -6.53
C LYS A 280 -9.04 -10.93 -5.42
N THR A 281 -8.51 -11.99 -4.81
CA THR A 281 -9.14 -12.69 -3.69
C THR A 281 -9.21 -11.80 -2.46
N GLN A 282 -8.11 -11.12 -2.11
CA GLN A 282 -8.07 -10.17 -0.99
C GLN A 282 -9.09 -9.04 -1.19
N ARG A 283 -9.15 -8.47 -2.40
CA ARG A 283 -10.15 -7.45 -2.75
C ARG A 283 -11.57 -7.96 -2.58
N ARG A 284 -11.85 -9.20 -2.99
CA ARG A 284 -13.17 -9.83 -2.85
C ARG A 284 -13.55 -10.02 -1.38
N ILE A 285 -12.63 -10.50 -0.56
CA ILE A 285 -12.85 -10.68 0.89
C ILE A 285 -13.16 -9.33 1.55
N ASN A 286 -12.34 -8.30 1.29
CA ASN A 286 -12.55 -6.96 1.86
C ASN A 286 -13.90 -6.36 1.42
N ASN A 287 -14.28 -6.52 0.14
CA ASN A 287 -15.58 -6.09 -0.37
C ASN A 287 -16.75 -6.74 0.38
N ILE A 288 -16.72 -8.07 0.56
CA ILE A 288 -17.78 -8.80 1.25
C ILE A 288 -17.86 -8.36 2.71
N THR A 289 -16.73 -8.27 3.41
CA THR A 289 -16.68 -7.81 4.81
C THR A 289 -17.25 -6.39 4.95
N PHE A 290 -16.88 -5.47 4.06
CA PHE A 290 -17.42 -4.12 4.06
C PHE A 290 -18.95 -4.10 3.88
N ILE A 291 -19.48 -4.84 2.90
CA ILE A 291 -20.92 -4.90 2.62
C ILE A 291 -21.68 -5.46 3.84
N VAL A 292 -21.20 -6.55 4.43
CA VAL A 292 -21.83 -7.17 5.60
C VAL A 292 -21.88 -6.18 6.77
N VAL A 293 -20.75 -5.54 7.09
CA VAL A 293 -20.67 -4.57 8.18
C VAL A 293 -21.56 -3.36 7.90
N LEU A 294 -21.58 -2.85 6.66
CA LEU A 294 -22.42 -1.71 6.27
C LEU A 294 -23.91 -2.04 6.44
N LEU A 295 -24.35 -3.25 6.08
CA LEU A 295 -25.73 -3.68 6.22
C LEU A 295 -26.15 -3.74 7.69
N PHE A 296 -25.37 -4.39 8.56
CA PHE A 296 -25.66 -4.43 9.99
C PHE A 296 -25.65 -3.04 10.62
N SER A 297 -24.72 -2.18 10.19
CA SER A 297 -24.63 -0.78 10.62
C SER A 297 -25.84 0.03 10.21
N SER A 298 -26.30 -0.16 8.98
CA SER A 298 -27.48 0.54 8.44
C SER A 298 -28.75 0.12 9.18
N VAL A 299 -28.93 -1.17 9.46
CA VAL A 299 -30.11 -1.66 10.21
C VAL A 299 -30.16 -1.10 11.62
N GLY A 300 -29.03 -1.12 12.34
CA GLY A 300 -28.94 -0.54 13.69
C GLY A 300 -29.24 0.96 13.68
N PHE A 301 -28.66 1.69 12.73
CA PHE A 301 -28.88 3.12 12.57
C PHE A 301 -30.35 3.44 12.23
N ILE A 302 -30.91 2.80 11.20
CA ILE A 302 -32.31 3.01 10.79
C ILE A 302 -33.27 2.70 11.95
N SER A 303 -33.07 1.58 12.65
CA SER A 303 -33.93 1.20 13.78
C SER A 303 -33.90 2.24 14.89
N SER A 304 -32.71 2.75 15.20
CA SER A 304 -32.52 3.80 16.20
C SER A 304 -33.18 5.13 15.80
N LEU A 305 -33.10 5.50 14.52
CA LEU A 305 -33.78 6.68 13.99
C LEU A 305 -35.30 6.53 13.98
N LEU A 306 -35.82 5.36 13.62
CA LEU A 306 -37.25 5.08 13.67
C LEU A 306 -37.79 5.15 15.10
N TYR A 307 -37.07 4.56 16.06
CA TYR A 307 -37.39 4.72 17.49
C TYR A 307 -37.36 6.19 17.92
N SER A 308 -36.34 6.93 17.47
CA SER A 308 -36.18 8.36 17.70
C SER A 308 -37.34 9.20 17.14
N ILE A 309 -37.83 8.86 15.94
CA ILE A 309 -38.98 9.48 15.27
C ILE A 309 -40.26 9.20 16.06
N ASN A 310 -40.52 7.95 16.41
CA ASN A 310 -41.73 7.55 17.14
C ASN A 310 -41.83 8.25 18.50
N LYS A 311 -40.72 8.34 19.23
CA LYS A 311 -40.66 9.04 20.53
C LYS A 311 -40.94 10.55 20.42
N ARG A 312 -40.79 11.14 19.23
CA ARG A 312 -40.94 12.58 18.97
C ARG A 312 -42.23 12.95 18.22
N LEU A 313 -43.17 12.03 18.07
CA LEU A 313 -44.43 12.30 17.36
C LEU A 313 -45.19 13.49 17.97
N SER A 314 -45.20 13.61 19.31
CA SER A 314 -45.82 14.74 19.99
C SER A 314 -45.14 16.09 19.66
N GLU A 315 -43.80 16.14 19.61
CA GLU A 315 -43.05 17.33 19.19
C GLU A 315 -43.37 17.72 17.74
N PHE A 316 -43.53 16.72 16.87
CA PHE A 316 -43.89 16.93 15.46
C PHE A 316 -45.32 17.46 15.31
N GLY A 317 -46.25 17.01 16.14
CA GLY A 317 -47.62 17.52 16.20
C GLY A 317 -47.67 19.01 16.56
N VAL A 318 -46.91 19.41 17.60
CA VAL A 318 -46.79 20.83 17.98
C VAL A 318 -46.21 21.68 16.85
N HIS A 319 -45.18 21.17 16.15
CA HIS A 319 -44.59 21.88 15.02
C HIS A 319 -45.58 22.13 13.89
N LEU A 320 -46.38 21.11 13.53
CA LEU A 320 -47.41 21.22 12.50
C LEU A 320 -48.55 22.18 12.91
N MET A 321 -49.00 22.11 14.16
CA MET A 321 -50.00 23.05 14.70
C MET A 321 -49.49 24.50 14.75
N SER A 322 -48.18 24.69 14.88
CA SER A 322 -47.54 26.01 14.85
C SER A 322 -47.28 26.54 13.43
N GLY A 323 -47.82 25.89 12.40
CA GLY A 323 -47.68 26.29 10.99
C GLY A 323 -46.47 25.72 10.24
N GLY A 324 -45.73 24.78 10.86
CA GLY A 324 -44.65 24.06 10.17
C GLY A 324 -45.17 23.02 9.17
N THR A 325 -44.29 22.51 8.30
CA THR A 325 -44.67 21.49 7.29
C THR A 325 -44.04 20.12 7.57
N ILE A 326 -44.65 19.04 7.08
CA ILE A 326 -44.06 17.69 7.14
C ILE A 326 -42.72 17.64 6.39
N SER A 327 -42.58 18.44 5.32
CA SER A 327 -41.33 18.57 4.57
C SER A 327 -40.19 19.10 5.43
N ASP A 328 -40.46 20.03 6.36
CA ASP A 328 -39.43 20.55 7.26
C ASP A 328 -38.93 19.49 8.24
N ILE A 329 -39.83 18.63 8.72
CA ILE A 329 -39.49 17.50 9.59
C ILE A 329 -38.68 16.45 8.81
N ALA A 330 -39.05 16.17 7.56
CA ALA A 330 -38.31 15.28 6.68
C ALA A 330 -36.90 15.82 6.39
N LYS A 331 -36.76 17.11 6.05
CA LYS A 331 -35.45 17.77 5.86
C LYS A 331 -34.61 17.72 7.13
N ARG A 332 -35.21 17.97 8.30
CA ARG A 332 -34.51 17.88 9.60
C ARG A 332 -34.00 16.47 9.86
N THR A 333 -34.80 15.45 9.54
CA THR A 333 -34.43 14.04 9.69
C THR A 333 -33.28 13.67 8.75
N PHE A 334 -33.32 14.12 7.50
CA PHE A 334 -32.23 13.96 6.55
C PHE A 334 -30.93 14.63 7.06
N ILE A 335 -31.03 15.87 7.55
CA ILE A 335 -29.89 16.59 8.14
C ILE A 335 -29.32 15.85 9.36
N GLU A 336 -30.17 15.27 10.22
CA GLU A 336 -29.75 14.45 11.37
C GLU A 336 -28.86 13.27 10.91
N VAL A 337 -29.30 12.54 9.86
CA VAL A 337 -28.53 11.45 9.23
C VAL A 337 -27.21 11.96 8.67
N SER A 338 -27.24 13.03 7.88
CA SER A 338 -26.04 13.57 7.23
C SER A 338 -25.00 14.04 8.24
N ILE A 339 -25.40 14.71 9.33
CA ILE A 339 -24.47 15.13 10.38
C ILE A 339 -23.79 13.93 11.02
N GLN A 340 -24.55 12.88 11.37
CA GLN A 340 -23.99 11.67 11.98
C GLN A 340 -23.00 10.97 11.03
N ILE A 341 -23.31 10.92 9.74
CA ILE A 341 -22.41 10.35 8.72
C ILE A 341 -21.14 11.18 8.56
N ILE A 342 -21.25 12.51 8.51
CA ILE A 342 -20.08 13.40 8.42
C ILE A 342 -19.16 13.21 9.64
N ILE A 343 -19.73 13.18 10.85
CA ILE A 343 -18.95 12.94 12.07
C ILE A 343 -18.28 11.56 12.02
N SER A 344 -19.01 10.53 11.61
CA SER A 344 -18.47 9.16 11.51
C SER A 344 -17.32 9.06 10.49
N PHE A 345 -17.47 9.72 9.35
CA PHE A 345 -16.44 9.80 8.31
C PHE A 345 -15.19 10.49 8.83
N VAL A 346 -15.33 11.65 9.50
CA VAL A 346 -14.20 12.39 10.07
C VAL A 346 -13.49 11.58 11.16
N VAL A 347 -14.24 10.92 12.05
CA VAL A 347 -13.67 10.05 13.09
C VAL A 347 -12.89 8.90 12.46
N ALA A 348 -13.46 8.22 11.47
CA ALA A 348 -12.79 7.13 10.77
C ALA A 348 -11.54 7.59 10.01
N TYR A 349 -11.59 8.78 9.40
CA TYR A 349 -10.47 9.37 8.67
C TYR A 349 -9.31 9.72 9.62
N ILE A 350 -9.60 10.41 10.73
CA ILE A 350 -8.59 10.73 11.75
C ILE A 350 -7.95 9.44 12.27
N PHE A 351 -8.77 8.47 12.68
CA PHE A 351 -8.28 7.19 13.17
C PHE A 351 -7.36 6.51 12.15
N ARG A 352 -7.75 6.49 10.88
CA ARG A 352 -6.93 5.94 9.81
C ARG A 352 -5.59 6.66 9.66
N THR A 353 -5.59 7.99 9.60
CA THR A 353 -4.35 8.78 9.44
C THR A 353 -3.38 8.64 10.60
N VAL A 354 -3.87 8.36 11.81
CA VAL A 354 -3.04 8.19 13.01
C VAL A 354 -2.46 6.78 13.11
N TYR A 355 -3.24 5.75 12.79
CA TYR A 355 -2.86 4.36 13.04
C TYR A 355 -2.40 3.57 11.81
N VAL A 356 -2.66 4.07 10.60
CA VAL A 356 -2.27 3.40 9.35
C VAL A 356 -1.20 4.24 8.63
N PRO A 357 -0.01 3.69 8.35
CA PRO A 357 1.09 4.44 7.72
C PRO A 357 0.86 4.77 6.24
N TYR A 358 -0.26 4.34 5.64
CA TYR A 358 -0.63 4.67 4.27
C TYR A 358 -1.25 6.07 4.17
N LYS A 359 -0.59 6.96 3.42
CA LYS A 359 -1.12 8.29 3.10
C LYS A 359 -2.10 8.17 1.94
N MET A 360 -3.38 8.42 2.20
CA MET A 360 -4.40 8.45 1.14
C MET A 360 -4.11 9.58 0.15
N GLU A 361 -4.19 9.27 -1.13
CA GLU A 361 -4.12 10.27 -2.19
C GLU A 361 -5.40 11.14 -2.19
N ILE A 362 -5.33 12.32 -2.82
CA ILE A 362 -6.50 13.22 -2.94
C ILE A 362 -7.63 12.56 -3.74
N SER A 363 -7.28 11.75 -4.73
CA SER A 363 -8.21 10.91 -5.52
C SER A 363 -8.98 9.95 -4.63
N ASP A 364 -8.31 9.27 -3.69
CA ASP A 364 -8.92 8.35 -2.74
C ASP A 364 -9.95 9.07 -1.84
N LEU A 365 -9.60 10.29 -1.40
CA LEU A 365 -10.48 11.11 -0.57
C LEU A 365 -11.76 11.50 -1.34
N TYR A 366 -11.64 11.92 -2.59
CA TYR A 366 -12.80 12.25 -3.43
C TYR A 366 -13.73 11.05 -3.60
N GLU A 367 -13.18 9.87 -3.91
CA GLU A 367 -13.97 8.64 -4.05
C GLU A 367 -14.69 8.28 -2.73
N SER A 368 -14.01 8.44 -1.59
CA SER A 368 -14.59 8.15 -0.28
C SER A 368 -15.75 9.08 0.09
N ILE A 369 -15.68 10.36 -0.31
CA ILE A 369 -16.76 11.33 -0.10
C ILE A 369 -17.98 10.95 -0.94
N LEU A 370 -17.78 10.50 -2.18
CA LEU A 370 -18.87 10.02 -3.03
C LEU A 370 -19.61 8.84 -2.39
N TYR A 371 -18.87 7.87 -1.84
CA TYR A 371 -19.47 6.77 -1.08
C TYR A 371 -20.24 7.24 0.15
N ALA A 372 -19.70 8.20 0.92
CA ALA A 372 -20.39 8.75 2.09
C ALA A 372 -21.73 9.41 1.71
N VAL A 373 -21.79 10.11 0.59
CA VAL A 373 -23.03 10.70 0.06
C VAL A 373 -24.04 9.60 -0.32
N ILE A 374 -23.59 8.56 -1.03
CA ILE A 374 -24.45 7.43 -1.42
C ILE A 374 -25.01 6.71 -0.18
N ILE A 375 -24.17 6.47 0.83
CA ILE A 375 -24.57 5.85 2.10
C ILE A 375 -25.57 6.74 2.84
N SER A 376 -25.34 8.06 2.87
CA SER A 376 -26.27 9.02 3.49
C SER A 376 -27.63 9.02 2.83
N ILE A 377 -27.68 9.02 1.50
CA ILE A 377 -28.95 8.94 0.78
C ILE A 377 -29.62 7.60 1.11
N SER A 378 -28.91 6.48 0.98
CA SER A 378 -29.44 5.13 1.18
C SER A 378 -30.05 4.93 2.58
N ILE A 379 -29.32 5.31 3.63
CA ILE A 379 -29.77 5.18 5.03
C ILE A 379 -30.97 6.09 5.30
N SER A 380 -31.01 7.28 4.69
CA SER A 380 -32.07 8.26 4.92
C SER A 380 -33.42 7.87 4.29
N ILE A 381 -33.46 7.01 3.27
CA ILE A 381 -34.69 6.65 2.54
C ILE A 381 -35.79 6.17 3.49
N ILE A 382 -35.48 5.21 4.38
CA ILE A 382 -36.50 4.61 5.26
C ILE A 382 -37.01 5.61 6.32
N PRO A 383 -36.14 6.30 7.11
CA PRO A 383 -36.59 7.28 8.09
C PRO A 383 -37.35 8.45 7.47
N VAL A 384 -36.88 8.98 6.33
CA VAL A 384 -37.51 10.13 5.67
C VAL A 384 -38.87 9.74 5.09
N THR A 385 -38.98 8.58 4.44
CA THR A 385 -40.28 8.10 3.92
C THR A 385 -41.28 7.82 5.05
N LYS A 386 -40.82 7.32 6.21
CA LYS A 386 -41.67 7.17 7.40
C LYS A 386 -42.23 8.52 7.84
N VAL A 387 -41.40 9.56 7.91
CA VAL A 387 -41.83 10.93 8.31
C VAL A 387 -42.84 11.51 7.33
N LEU A 388 -42.59 11.37 6.02
CA LEU A 388 -43.50 11.88 4.98
C LEU A 388 -44.89 11.20 4.98
N ARG A 389 -45.01 10.01 5.59
CA ARG A 389 -46.25 9.23 5.67
C ARG A 389 -46.97 9.34 7.03
N ILE A 390 -46.56 10.25 7.92
CA ILE A 390 -47.22 10.43 9.22
C ILE A 390 -48.56 11.12 9.03
N ASN A 391 -49.63 10.51 9.55
CA ASN A 391 -50.97 11.10 9.56
C ASN A 391 -51.18 11.97 10.81
N ILE A 392 -52.01 13.02 10.69
CA ILE A 392 -52.30 13.97 11.78
C ILE A 392 -52.90 13.26 13.01
N ASP A 393 -53.73 12.24 12.81
CA ASP A 393 -54.33 11.48 13.90
C ASP A 393 -53.31 10.73 14.76
N GLN A 394 -52.18 10.31 14.16
CA GLN A 394 -51.09 9.64 14.89
C GLN A 394 -50.29 10.62 15.74
N LEU A 395 -50.28 11.91 15.38
CA LEU A 395 -49.58 12.96 16.10
C LEU A 395 -50.34 13.38 17.37
N LEU A 396 -51.68 13.31 17.33
CA LEU A 396 -52.57 13.64 18.44
C LEU A 396 -52.63 12.52 19.50
N ARG A 397 -52.51 11.25 19.07
CA ARG A 397 -52.54 10.07 19.96
C ARG A 397 -51.20 9.74 20.62
N GLY A 398 -50.10 10.41 20.27
CA GLY A 398 -48.74 10.10 20.77
C GLY A 398 -48.47 10.36 22.26
N ARG A 399 -49.51 10.34 23.11
CA ARG A 399 -49.44 10.43 24.59
C ARG A 399 -49.97 9.17 25.30
N GLU A 400 -50.51 8.19 24.58
CA GLU A 400 -50.70 6.82 25.08
C GLU A 400 -49.50 5.97 24.68
#